data_AF-A0A8S2ZPR2-F1
#
_entry.id   AF-A0A8S2ZPR2-F1
#
_cell.length_a   1.000
_cell.length_b   1.000
_cell.length_c   1.000
_cell.angle_alpha   90.00
_cell.angle_beta   90.00
_cell.angle_gamma   90.00
#
_symmetry.space_group_name_H-M   'P 1'
#
loop_
_entity.id
_entity.type
_entity.pdbx_description
1 polymer ?
#
loop_
_entity_poly.entity_id
_entity_poly.type
_entity_poly.pdbx_seq_one_letter_code
_entity_poly.pdbx_strand_id
1 'polypeptide(L)'
;QYDRRLNILVHGIPEKDGEITNDLFIDMCDSIQVNIKQTDISTSHRLGKKCVDKNRPIICRLLRYDTRKELFSNKNKLKQTENYKRVNIAEDLTNYNLQLFKRARLILVKNNVYALNGRIWYSTASGKIMIRSDYDIEQAKLEN
;
A
#
# COMPACT_ATOMS: atom_id res chain seq x y z
N GLN A 1 -9.25 11.46 -7.03
CA GLN A 1 -8.75 10.31 -6.24
C GLN A 1 -9.04 10.44 -4.73
N TYR A 2 -9.93 11.35 -4.28
CA TYR A 2 -10.19 11.53 -2.84
C TYR A 2 -10.72 10.25 -2.18
N ASP A 3 -11.56 9.52 -2.90
CA ASP A 3 -12.21 8.32 -2.39
C ASP A 3 -11.23 7.15 -2.11
N ARG A 4 -10.24 6.95 -2.98
CA ARG A 4 -9.21 5.89 -2.81
C ARG A 4 -8.20 6.20 -1.71
N ARG A 5 -8.17 7.44 -1.20
CA ARG A 5 -7.18 7.86 -0.19
C ARG A 5 -7.37 7.11 1.12
N LEU A 6 -8.55 6.59 1.40
CA LEU A 6 -8.85 5.79 2.59
C LEU A 6 -8.68 4.28 2.37
N ASN A 7 -8.47 3.87 1.13
CA ASN A 7 -8.27 2.47 0.79
C ASN A 7 -6.82 2.06 1.06
N ILE A 8 -6.68 0.82 1.52
CA ILE A 8 -5.43 0.16 1.82
C ILE A 8 -5.44 -1.18 1.11
N LEU A 9 -4.34 -1.50 0.44
CA LEU A 9 -4.11 -2.82 -0.12
C LEU A 9 -3.15 -3.60 0.76
N VAL A 10 -3.57 -4.79 1.18
CA VAL A 10 -2.75 -5.72 1.94
C VAL A 10 -2.45 -6.93 1.07
N HIS A 11 -1.16 -7.11 0.77
CA HIS A 11 -0.66 -8.23 -0.03
C HIS A 11 0.01 -9.26 0.87
N GLY A 12 -0.08 -10.55 0.51
CA GLY A 12 0.69 -11.62 1.15
C GLY A 12 0.01 -12.34 2.30
N ILE A 13 -1.23 -11.97 2.66
CA ILE A 13 -2.06 -12.74 3.59
C ILE A 13 -2.63 -13.97 2.84
N PRO A 14 -2.37 -15.22 3.29
CA PRO A 14 -2.95 -16.42 2.70
C PRO A 14 -4.47 -16.36 2.64
N GLU A 15 -5.07 -16.81 1.54
CA GLU A 15 -6.52 -16.87 1.36
C GLU A 15 -7.06 -18.19 1.92
N LYS A 16 -8.12 -18.12 2.74
CA LYS A 16 -8.79 -19.30 3.31
C LYS A 16 -10.29 -19.20 3.07
N ASP A 17 -10.94 -20.35 2.88
CA ASP A 17 -12.39 -20.40 2.77
C ASP A 17 -13.03 -20.06 4.12
N GLY A 18 -14.12 -19.27 4.08
CA GLY A 18 -14.80 -18.78 5.29
C GLY A 18 -14.05 -17.71 6.08
N GLU A 19 -13.00 -17.11 5.52
CA GLU A 19 -12.25 -16.04 6.21
C GLU A 19 -13.07 -14.77 6.43
N ILE A 20 -12.81 -14.09 7.54
CA ILE A 20 -13.36 -12.76 7.84
C ILE A 20 -12.25 -11.74 7.60
N THR A 21 -12.33 -11.00 6.49
CA THR A 21 -11.26 -10.09 6.06
C THR A 21 -11.05 -8.89 6.99
N ASN A 22 -12.04 -8.54 7.82
CA ASN A 22 -11.88 -7.53 8.86
C ASN A 22 -10.95 -8.06 9.97
N ASP A 23 -11.19 -9.27 10.45
CA ASP A 23 -10.42 -9.88 11.54
C ASP A 23 -8.96 -10.06 11.12
N LEU A 24 -8.72 -10.59 9.91
CA LEU A 24 -7.37 -10.71 9.35
C LEU A 24 -6.64 -9.36 9.25
N PHE A 25 -7.38 -8.28 8.93
CA PHE A 25 -6.80 -6.94 8.83
C PHE A 25 -6.50 -6.36 10.21
N ILE A 26 -7.39 -6.54 11.18
CA ILE A 26 -7.22 -6.07 12.57
C ILE A 26 -6.05 -6.82 13.23
N ASP A 27 -6.03 -8.15 13.15
CA ASP A 27 -4.95 -8.99 13.70
C ASP A 27 -3.57 -8.56 13.16
N MET A 28 -3.50 -8.25 11.86
CA MET A 28 -2.28 -7.72 11.24
C MET A 28 -1.90 -6.35 11.82
N CYS A 29 -2.85 -5.44 12.01
CA CYS A 29 -2.59 -4.10 12.54
C CYS A 29 -2.17 -4.15 14.02
N ASP A 30 -2.81 -4.99 14.83
CA ASP A 30 -2.46 -5.21 16.24
C ASP A 30 -1.04 -5.75 16.38
N SER A 31 -0.60 -6.60 15.44
CA SER A 31 0.77 -7.13 15.41
C SER A 31 1.87 -6.07 15.24
N ILE A 32 1.50 -4.86 14.81
CA ILE A 32 2.39 -3.70 14.69
C ILE A 32 1.97 -2.54 15.60
N GLN A 33 1.16 -2.84 16.62
CA GLN A 33 0.67 -1.90 17.63
C GLN A 33 -0.18 -0.75 17.06
N VAL A 34 -0.91 -1.00 15.97
CA VAL A 34 -1.89 -0.06 15.41
C VAL A 34 -3.28 -0.59 15.73
N ASN A 35 -3.92 -0.02 16.75
CA ASN A 35 -5.23 -0.48 17.22
C ASN A 35 -6.34 -0.01 16.27
N ILE A 36 -6.94 -0.94 15.53
CA ILE A 36 -8.06 -0.69 14.63
C ILE A 36 -9.26 -1.49 15.11
N LYS A 37 -10.40 -0.84 15.28
CA LYS A 37 -11.66 -1.52 15.62
C LYS A 37 -12.45 -1.85 14.36
N GLN A 38 -13.37 -2.79 14.48
CA GLN A 38 -14.38 -3.08 13.44
C GLN A 38 -15.11 -1.80 12.99
N THR A 39 -15.39 -0.91 13.94
CA THR A 39 -16.05 0.38 13.67
C THR A 39 -15.20 1.37 12.88
N ASP A 40 -13.90 1.17 12.76
CA ASP A 40 -13.00 2.02 11.96
C ASP A 40 -12.93 1.58 10.49
N ILE A 41 -13.46 0.39 10.18
CA ILE A 41 -13.48 -0.22 8.85
C ILE A 41 -14.85 0.02 8.22
N SER A 42 -14.86 0.68 7.07
CA SER A 42 -16.07 0.82 6.25
C SER A 42 -16.40 -0.47 5.52
N THR A 43 -15.40 -1.05 4.85
CA THR A 43 -15.53 -2.28 4.05
C THR A 43 -14.18 -2.96 3.92
N SER A 44 -14.15 -4.30 3.94
CA SER A 44 -12.97 -5.11 3.61
C SER A 44 -13.39 -6.30 2.75
N HIS A 45 -12.61 -6.63 1.73
CA HIS A 45 -12.82 -7.83 0.91
C HIS A 45 -11.56 -8.20 0.11
N ARG A 46 -11.52 -9.41 -0.45
CA ARG A 46 -10.49 -9.82 -1.41
C ARG A 46 -10.70 -9.15 -2.77
N LEU A 47 -9.66 -8.55 -3.32
CA LEU A 47 -9.70 -7.85 -4.60
C LEU A 47 -9.34 -8.79 -5.76
N GLY A 48 -10.21 -8.85 -6.77
CA GLY A 48 -10.01 -9.60 -8.00
C GLY A 48 -10.61 -11.02 -8.00
N LYS A 49 -10.46 -11.72 -9.13
CA LYS A 49 -10.97 -13.09 -9.32
C LYS A 49 -10.10 -14.11 -8.57
N LYS A 50 -10.75 -15.10 -7.94
CA LYS A 50 -10.05 -16.20 -7.25
C LYS A 50 -9.22 -16.99 -8.26
N CYS A 51 -8.00 -17.38 -7.88
CA CYS A 51 -7.09 -18.18 -8.69
C CYS A 51 -6.36 -19.17 -7.78
N VAL A 52 -6.10 -20.38 -8.26
CA VAL A 52 -5.55 -21.49 -7.47
C VAL A 52 -4.17 -21.15 -6.89
N ASP A 53 -3.32 -20.47 -7.67
CA ASP A 53 -1.92 -20.24 -7.30
C ASP A 53 -1.64 -18.84 -6.73
N LYS A 54 -2.69 -18.08 -6.40
CA LYS A 54 -2.52 -16.69 -5.99
C LYS A 54 -3.49 -16.25 -4.91
N ASN A 55 -2.92 -15.92 -3.74
CA ASN A 55 -3.62 -15.18 -2.70
C ASN A 55 -4.00 -13.79 -3.21
N ARG A 56 -5.31 -13.49 -3.24
CA ARG A 56 -5.78 -12.16 -3.62
C ARG A 56 -5.43 -11.15 -2.53
N PRO A 57 -5.06 -9.90 -2.86
CA PRO A 57 -4.89 -8.89 -1.84
C PRO A 57 -6.22 -8.58 -1.16
N ILE A 58 -6.17 -8.22 0.12
CA ILE A 58 -7.31 -7.63 0.83
C ILE A 58 -7.30 -6.13 0.53
N ILE A 59 -8.43 -5.59 0.07
CA ILE A 59 -8.67 -4.15 0.04
C ILE A 59 -9.52 -3.80 1.27
N CYS A 60 -9.02 -2.89 2.10
CA CYS A 60 -9.71 -2.39 3.28
C CYS A 60 -9.87 -0.88 3.16
N ARG A 61 -11.09 -0.38 3.41
CA ARG A 61 -11.39 1.05 3.47
C ARG A 61 -11.60 1.46 4.92
N LEU A 62 -10.79 2.40 5.39
CA LEU A 62 -10.96 3.01 6.72
C LEU A 62 -11.91 4.19 6.67
N LEU A 63 -12.50 4.54 7.81
CA LEU A 63 -13.35 5.73 7.93
C LEU A 63 -12.54 7.02 8.11
N ARG A 64 -11.35 6.93 8.71
CA ARG A 64 -10.56 8.10 9.10
C ARG A 64 -9.19 8.08 8.45
N TYR A 65 -8.79 9.25 7.94
CA TYR A 65 -7.48 9.43 7.32
C TYR A 65 -6.34 9.26 8.34
N ASP A 66 -6.54 9.69 9.59
CA ASP A 66 -5.50 9.63 10.62
C ASP A 66 -5.14 8.18 10.97
N THR A 67 -6.14 7.30 11.09
CA THR A 67 -5.93 5.85 11.30
C THR A 67 -5.11 5.25 10.15
N ARG A 68 -5.42 5.63 8.90
CA ARG A 68 -4.62 5.21 7.75
C ARG A 68 -3.19 5.74 7.85
N LYS A 69 -3.01 7.02 8.20
CA LYS A 69 -1.69 7.65 8.31
C LYS A 69 -0.82 6.92 9.33
N GLU A 70 -1.38 6.62 10.50
CA GLU A 70 -0.74 5.85 11.56
C GLU A 70 -0.34 4.43 11.10
N LEU A 71 -1.23 3.74 10.38
CA LEU A 71 -0.90 2.44 9.81
C LEU A 71 0.29 2.53 8.85
N PHE A 72 0.29 3.53 7.95
CA PHE A 72 1.37 3.71 6.98
C PHE A 72 2.71 4.09 7.62
N SER A 73 2.73 4.80 8.76
CA SER A 73 3.97 5.08 9.49
C SER A 73 4.52 3.84 10.19
N ASN A 74 3.67 2.88 10.56
CA ASN A 74 4.07 1.67 11.27
C ASN A 74 4.29 0.44 10.38
N LYS A 75 3.83 0.45 9.12
CA LYS A 75 3.84 -0.74 8.23
C LYS A 75 5.18 -1.46 8.07
N ASN A 76 6.31 -0.77 8.24
CA ASN A 76 7.63 -1.40 8.14
C ASN A 76 7.91 -2.38 9.29
N LYS A 77 7.22 -2.22 10.43
CA LYS A 77 7.28 -3.15 11.56
C LYS A 77 6.79 -4.56 11.20
N LEU A 78 5.95 -4.71 10.17
CA LEU A 78 5.49 -6.02 9.70
C LEU A 78 6.65 -6.95 9.34
N LYS A 79 7.77 -6.39 8.84
CA LYS A 79 8.98 -7.16 8.50
C LYS A 79 9.65 -7.79 9.73
N GLN A 80 9.37 -7.25 10.92
CA GLN A 80 9.89 -7.72 12.21
C GLN A 80 8.92 -8.68 12.90
N THR A 81 7.70 -8.84 12.36
CA THR A 81 6.67 -9.72 12.91
C THR A 81 6.68 -11.06 12.17
N GLU A 82 7.00 -12.16 12.86
CA GLU A 82 7.20 -13.48 12.21
C GLU A 82 6.04 -13.92 11.30
N ASN A 83 4.80 -13.76 11.76
CA ASN A 83 3.60 -14.16 11.01
C ASN A 83 3.30 -13.25 9.81
N TYR A 84 3.85 -12.03 9.79
CA TYR A 84 3.53 -11.00 8.79
C TYR A 84 4.76 -10.47 8.04
N LYS A 85 5.94 -11.09 8.18
CA LYS A 85 7.19 -10.65 7.53
C LYS A 85 7.15 -10.59 6.01
N ARG A 86 6.24 -11.36 5.40
CA ARG A 86 5.99 -11.39 3.93
C ARG A 86 4.79 -10.55 3.50
N VAL A 87 4.12 -9.88 4.44
CA VAL A 87 2.97 -9.01 4.15
C VAL A 87 3.44 -7.61 3.79
N ASN A 88 2.78 -7.01 2.80
CA ASN A 88 3.07 -5.65 2.37
C ASN A 88 1.80 -4.81 2.29
N ILE A 89 1.86 -3.62 2.89
CA ILE A 89 0.81 -2.60 2.82
C ILE A 89 1.14 -1.58 1.72
N ALA A 90 0.20 -1.41 0.78
CA ALA A 90 0.31 -0.51 -0.36
C ALA A 90 -0.91 0.43 -0.47
N GLU A 91 -0.74 1.51 -1.24
CA GLU A 91 -1.85 2.41 -1.59
C GLU A 91 -2.68 1.84 -2.73
N ASP A 92 -4.00 2.09 -2.70
CA ASP A 92 -4.89 1.88 -3.84
C ASP A 92 -4.74 3.01 -4.86
N LEU A 93 -3.84 2.81 -5.82
CA LEU A 93 -3.59 3.74 -6.91
C LEU A 93 -4.60 3.56 -8.06
N THR A 94 -4.89 4.64 -8.78
CA THR A 94 -5.56 4.51 -10.09
C THR A 94 -4.70 3.68 -11.04
N ASN A 95 -5.31 3.08 -12.07
CA ASN A 95 -4.55 2.31 -13.06
C ASN A 95 -3.40 3.11 -13.67
N TYR A 96 -3.64 4.38 -14.03
CA TYR A 96 -2.60 5.27 -14.54
C TYR A 96 -1.45 5.45 -13.54
N ASN A 97 -1.73 5.83 -12.30
CA ASN A 97 -0.67 6.02 -11.29
C ASN A 97 0.01 4.70 -10.94
N LEU A 98 -0.69 3.56 -10.96
CA LEU A 98 -0.07 2.26 -10.75
C LEU A 98 0.93 1.92 -11.87
N GLN A 99 0.59 2.19 -13.13
CA GLN A 99 1.51 1.96 -14.25
C GLN A 99 2.70 2.92 -14.19
N LEU A 100 2.46 4.20 -13.93
CA LEU A 100 3.52 5.19 -13.76
C LEU A 100 4.45 4.83 -12.59
N PHE A 101 3.90 4.35 -11.48
CA PHE A 101 4.67 3.90 -10.31
C PHE A 101 5.57 2.70 -10.64
N LYS A 102 5.04 1.71 -11.38
CA LYS A 102 5.81 0.55 -11.85
C LYS A 102 6.93 0.99 -12.78
N ARG A 103 6.64 1.85 -13.76
CA ARG A 103 7.62 2.34 -14.72
C ARG A 103 8.74 3.12 -14.04
N ALA A 104 8.40 4.04 -13.12
CA ALA A 104 9.38 4.78 -12.33
C ALA A 104 10.30 3.84 -11.53
N ARG A 105 9.78 2.75 -10.94
CA ARG A 105 10.58 1.76 -10.20
C ARG A 105 11.49 0.89 -11.06
N LEU A 106 11.25 0.82 -12.36
CA LEU A 106 12.12 0.12 -13.32
C LEU A 106 13.27 1.00 -13.80
N ILE A 107 13.02 2.31 -13.93
CA ILE A 107 13.97 3.26 -14.50
C ILE A 107 14.84 3.92 -13.43
N LEU A 108 14.26 4.26 -12.28
CA LEU A 108 14.93 4.94 -11.17
C LEU A 108 15.35 3.94 -10.09
N VAL A 109 16.09 4.42 -9.08
CA VAL A 109 16.42 3.63 -7.89
C VAL A 109 15.13 3.22 -7.17
N LYS A 110 14.75 1.95 -7.33
CA LYS A 110 13.47 1.37 -6.88
C LYS A 110 13.09 1.72 -5.44
N ASN A 111 14.05 1.73 -4.51
CA ASN A 111 13.79 2.00 -3.09
C ASN A 111 13.51 3.48 -2.79
N ASN A 112 13.88 4.38 -3.71
CA ASN A 112 13.64 5.81 -3.59
C ASN A 112 12.29 6.22 -4.22
N VAL A 113 11.63 5.33 -4.97
CA VAL A 113 10.30 5.57 -5.56
C VAL A 113 9.21 5.03 -4.63
N TYR A 114 8.32 5.90 -4.16
CA TYR A 114 7.21 5.57 -3.26
C TYR A 114 5.91 6.28 -3.62
N ALA A 115 4.79 5.69 -3.21
CA ALA A 115 3.47 6.30 -3.32
C ALA A 115 3.06 6.92 -1.97
N LEU A 116 2.50 8.12 -2.00
CA LEU A 116 1.94 8.81 -0.84
C LEU A 116 0.72 9.64 -1.25
N ASN A 117 -0.42 9.35 -0.63
CA ASN A 117 -1.70 10.05 -0.86
C ASN A 117 -2.12 10.08 -2.33
N GLY A 118 -1.98 8.95 -3.02
CA GLY A 118 -2.32 8.77 -4.42
C GLY A 118 -1.30 9.33 -5.39
N ARG A 119 -0.22 9.97 -4.91
CA ARG A 119 0.85 10.57 -5.72
C ARG A 119 2.11 9.73 -5.67
N ILE A 120 2.93 9.82 -6.70
CA ILE A 120 4.20 9.13 -6.80
C ILE A 120 5.32 10.12 -6.54
N TRP A 121 6.31 9.70 -5.77
CA TRP A 121 7.46 10.50 -5.38
C TRP A 121 8.74 9.74 -5.61
N TYR A 122 9.79 10.47 -5.94
CA TYR A 122 11.17 10.01 -5.98
C TYR A 122 12.00 10.79 -4.96
N SER A 123 12.63 10.10 -4.02
CA SER A 123 13.57 10.72 -3.07
C SER A 123 14.96 10.88 -3.72
N THR A 124 15.51 12.09 -3.63
CA THR A 124 16.87 12.44 -4.04
C THR A 124 17.65 12.94 -2.82
N ALA A 125 18.97 13.18 -2.98
CA ALA A 125 19.77 13.84 -1.96
C ALA A 125 19.30 15.28 -1.67
N SER A 126 18.76 15.97 -2.68
CA SER A 126 18.25 17.36 -2.60
C SER A 126 16.82 17.47 -2.05
N GLY A 127 16.10 16.35 -1.92
CA GLY A 127 14.71 16.35 -1.43
C GLY A 127 13.84 15.28 -2.09
N LYS A 128 12.71 15.70 -2.67
CA LYS A 128 11.78 14.80 -3.33
C LYS A 128 11.17 15.41 -4.58
N ILE A 129 11.11 14.62 -5.65
CA ILE A 129 10.50 14.96 -6.93
C ILE A 129 9.14 14.27 -7.00
N MET A 130 8.09 14.99 -7.43
CA MET A 130 6.79 14.39 -7.70
C MET A 130 6.76 13.88 -9.14
N ILE A 131 6.48 12.60 -9.32
CA ILE A 131 6.35 11.97 -10.63
C ILE A 131 4.87 12.00 -11.05
N ARG A 132 4.53 12.80 -12.06
CA ARG A 132 3.18 12.95 -12.63
C ARG A 132 3.08 12.37 -14.03
N SER A 133 4.21 12.22 -14.69
CA SER A 133 4.34 11.83 -16.08
C SER A 133 5.65 11.10 -16.33
N ASP A 134 5.78 10.60 -17.56
CA ASP A 134 7.00 9.98 -18.06
C ASP A 134 8.16 10.97 -18.18
N TYR A 135 7.87 12.23 -18.47
CA TYR A 135 8.87 13.31 -18.51
C TYR A 135 9.53 13.51 -17.14
N ASP A 136 8.75 13.48 -16.06
CA ASP A 136 9.29 13.64 -14.70
C ASP A 136 10.26 12.49 -14.32
N ILE A 137 10.05 11.29 -14.88
CA ILE A 137 10.95 10.15 -14.68
C ILE A 137 12.30 10.42 -15.36
N GLU A 138 12.29 10.94 -16.59
CA GLU A 138 13.53 11.26 -17.31
C GLU A 138 14.29 12.40 -16.61
N GLN A 139 13.60 13.43 -16.12
CA GLN A 139 14.25 14.49 -15.36
C GLN A 139 14.86 13.97 -14.04
N ALA A 140 14.12 13.15 -13.29
CA ALA A 140 14.62 12.56 -12.04
C ALA A 140 15.83 11.63 -12.26
N LYS A 141 15.99 11.05 -13.46
CA LYS A 141 17.13 10.22 -13.82
C LYS A 141 18.41 11.04 -13.97
N LEU A 142 18.31 12.29 -14.45
CA LEU A 142 19.44 13.19 -14.65
C LEU A 142 19.97 13.79 -13.33
N GLU A 143 19.16 13.79 -12.28
CA GLU A 143 19.54 14.29 -10.94
C GLU A 143 20.23 13.24 -10.05
N ASN A 144 20.32 11.97 -10.49
CA ASN A 144 21.11 10.93 -9.80
C ASN A 144 22.52 10.85 -10.37
#